data_AF-A0A8S4R9T2-F1
#
_entry.id   AF-A0A8S4R9T2-F1
#
_cell.length_a   1.000
_cell.length_b   1.000
_cell.length_c   1.000
_cell.angle_alpha   90.00
_cell.angle_beta   90.00
_cell.angle_gamma   90.00
#
_symmetry.space_group_name_H-M   'P 1'
#
loop_
_entity.id
_entity.type
_entity.pdbx_description
1 polymer ?
#
loop_
_entity_poly.entity_id
_entity_poly.type
_entity_poly.pdbx_seq_one_letter_code
_entity_poly.pdbx_strand_id
1 'polypeptide(L)'
;MANFTVSVKVRILQEVKKTIIMCQQLEKCGIDFMTIHGRTPAQKSGEVIDVETLKEICEVITIPVIANGGIKTLYDADQLHGILQCSGIMAASGILNNPALFSGYNKTPLSCIKQWMDLKNKCDEKITFQCYHHHLVFMLEKILTKKQKQEFNYLSTFECVDNFLHKHILNDFQYLPLYNPLIDDFVSCDFDKQITDRHSSKCRRCIYKMENLKYRIIYEYELHLGTSAAEKTRRINDVYDGGVAKENTVRFWCQRFRLGNLDLQNKPRGRPVTKVDNEELKAIVKVYPY
;
A
#
# COMPACT_ATOMS: atom_id res chain seq x y z
N MET A 1 22.65 -11.82 -3.75
CA MET A 1 21.43 -11.18 -4.30
C MET A 1 20.24 -11.68 -3.49
N ALA A 2 19.25 -10.85 -3.20
CA ALA A 2 18.07 -11.28 -2.45
C ALA A 2 17.31 -12.34 -3.27
N ASN A 3 16.78 -13.39 -2.61
CA ASN A 3 16.03 -14.47 -3.25
C ASN A 3 14.54 -14.13 -3.45
N PHE A 4 14.20 -12.83 -3.51
CA PHE A 4 12.83 -12.36 -3.61
C PHE A 4 12.76 -11.07 -4.40
N THR A 5 11.67 -10.87 -5.12
CA THR A 5 11.44 -9.66 -5.91
C THR A 5 10.81 -8.55 -5.06
N VAL A 6 11.26 -7.31 -5.25
CA VAL A 6 10.71 -6.10 -4.67
C VAL A 6 10.13 -5.23 -5.79
N SER A 7 8.88 -4.81 -5.63
CA SER A 7 8.22 -3.90 -6.56
C SER A 7 7.56 -2.75 -5.82
N VAL A 8 7.27 -1.67 -6.55
CA VAL A 8 6.58 -0.50 -6.00
C VAL A 8 5.40 -0.13 -6.87
N LYS A 9 4.30 0.30 -6.24
CA LYS A 9 3.14 0.87 -6.92
C LYS A 9 2.98 2.33 -6.54
N VAL A 10 3.01 3.20 -7.54
CA VAL A 10 2.91 4.65 -7.36
C VAL A 10 1.77 5.26 -8.18
N ARG A 11 1.50 6.53 -7.92
CA ARG A 11 0.64 7.41 -8.72
C ARG A 11 1.53 8.48 -9.34
N ILE A 12 1.14 8.96 -10.52
CA ILE A 12 1.80 10.13 -11.12
C ILE A 12 1.62 11.37 -10.22
N LEU A 13 2.51 12.33 -10.35
CA LEU A 13 2.43 13.64 -9.71
C LEU A 13 1.87 14.67 -10.69
N GLN A 14 1.48 15.84 -10.18
CA GLN A 14 0.93 16.93 -11.00
C GLN A 14 1.91 17.40 -12.09
N GLU A 15 3.21 17.34 -11.82
CA GLU A 15 4.26 17.70 -12.76
C GLU A 15 4.95 16.43 -13.27
N VAL A 16 4.93 16.23 -14.60
CA VAL A 16 5.53 15.09 -15.29
C VAL A 16 7.00 14.88 -14.88
N LYS A 17 7.78 15.96 -14.86
CA LYS A 17 9.20 15.95 -14.45
C LYS A 17 9.41 15.37 -13.05
N LYS A 18 8.54 15.72 -12.09
CA LYS A 18 8.63 15.19 -10.72
C LYS A 18 8.32 13.70 -10.69
N THR A 19 7.36 13.25 -11.49
CA THR A 19 7.03 11.83 -11.65
C THR A 19 8.23 11.06 -12.22
N ILE A 20 8.85 11.56 -13.29
CA ILE A 20 10.02 10.92 -13.92
C ILE A 20 11.18 10.81 -12.92
N ILE A 21 11.52 11.91 -12.22
CA ILE A 21 12.58 11.90 -11.20
C ILE A 21 12.30 10.86 -10.12
N MET A 22 11.06 10.80 -9.62
CA MET A 22 10.67 9.80 -8.62
C MET A 22 10.86 8.37 -9.15
N CYS A 23 10.44 8.09 -10.39
CA CYS A 23 10.57 6.76 -10.99
C CYS A 23 12.05 6.37 -11.17
N GLN A 24 12.90 7.28 -11.65
CA GLN A 24 14.34 7.04 -11.79
C GLN A 24 15.02 6.83 -10.43
N GLN A 25 14.59 7.52 -9.38
CA GLN A 25 15.09 7.31 -8.03
C GLN A 25 14.73 5.92 -7.51
N LEU A 26 13.49 5.48 -7.72
CA LEU A 26 13.02 4.14 -7.33
C LEU A 26 13.77 3.03 -8.08
N GLU A 27 13.98 3.20 -9.39
CA GLU A 27 14.81 2.31 -10.20
C GLU A 27 16.23 2.19 -9.66
N LYS A 28 16.88 3.32 -9.32
CA LYS A 28 18.23 3.33 -8.71
C LYS A 28 18.29 2.66 -7.34
N CYS A 29 17.16 2.53 -6.64
CA CYS A 29 17.09 1.74 -5.40
C CYS A 29 17.13 0.22 -5.64
N GLY A 30 17.09 -0.24 -6.89
CA GLY A 30 17.22 -1.65 -7.25
C GLY A 30 15.92 -2.45 -7.10
N ILE A 31 14.77 -1.84 -7.37
CA ILE A 31 13.50 -2.56 -7.48
C ILE A 31 13.44 -3.36 -8.79
N ASP A 32 12.76 -4.50 -8.78
CA ASP A 32 12.69 -5.40 -9.94
C ASP A 32 11.69 -4.92 -11.01
N PHE A 33 10.58 -4.29 -10.59
CA PHE A 33 9.61 -3.66 -11.48
C PHE A 33 8.79 -2.61 -10.75
N MET A 34 8.12 -1.73 -11.50
CA MET A 34 7.21 -0.73 -10.92
C MET A 34 5.84 -0.72 -11.60
N THR A 35 4.81 -0.45 -10.81
CA THR A 35 3.46 -0.19 -11.30
C THR A 35 3.12 1.29 -11.16
N ILE A 36 2.66 1.93 -12.23
CA ILE A 36 2.31 3.35 -12.22
C ILE A 36 0.84 3.53 -12.55
N HIS A 37 0.11 4.12 -11.62
CA HIS A 37 -1.26 4.55 -11.89
C HIS A 37 -1.25 5.95 -12.53
N GLY A 38 -1.84 6.07 -13.73
CA GLY A 38 -1.92 7.31 -14.50
C GLY A 38 -2.88 8.38 -13.93
N ARG A 39 -3.09 8.41 -12.61
CA ARG A 39 -3.85 9.48 -11.94
C ARG A 39 -3.03 10.00 -10.79
N THR A 40 -3.15 11.28 -10.52
CA THR A 40 -2.60 11.91 -9.33
C THR A 40 -3.35 11.44 -8.07
N PRO A 41 -2.77 11.61 -6.86
CA PRO A 41 -3.47 11.34 -5.61
C PRO A 41 -4.76 12.14 -5.44
N ALA A 42 -4.84 13.35 -6.00
CA ALA A 42 -6.00 14.24 -5.90
C ALA A 42 -7.17 13.80 -6.81
N GLN A 43 -6.88 13.08 -7.90
CA GLN A 43 -7.90 12.58 -8.81
C GLN A 43 -8.71 11.42 -8.18
N LYS A 44 -10.03 11.49 -8.36
CA LYS A 44 -11.04 10.53 -7.95
C LYS A 44 -11.07 9.31 -8.87
N SER A 45 -11.66 8.24 -8.37
CA SER A 45 -11.94 7.05 -9.18
C SER A 45 -12.92 7.40 -10.30
N GLY A 46 -12.63 6.94 -11.52
CA GLY A 46 -13.47 7.16 -12.71
C GLY A 46 -12.99 8.31 -13.59
N GLU A 47 -12.16 9.22 -13.09
CA GLU A 47 -11.56 10.28 -13.92
C GLU A 47 -10.60 9.69 -14.96
N VAL A 48 -10.34 10.42 -16.04
CA VAL A 48 -9.46 9.97 -17.13
C VAL A 48 -8.02 9.85 -16.60
N ILE A 49 -7.28 8.85 -17.10
CA ILE A 49 -5.86 8.70 -16.80
C ILE A 49 -5.02 9.57 -17.74
N ASP A 50 -3.89 10.06 -17.26
CA ASP A 50 -2.90 10.74 -18.08
C ASP A 50 -2.02 9.71 -18.80
N VAL A 51 -2.38 9.42 -20.04
CA VAL A 51 -1.68 8.45 -20.90
C VAL A 51 -0.34 9.00 -21.38
N GLU A 52 -0.22 10.31 -21.59
CA GLU A 52 1.00 10.93 -22.10
C GLU A 52 2.12 10.84 -21.06
N THR A 53 1.83 11.18 -19.81
CA THR A 53 2.77 11.00 -18.70
C THR A 53 3.19 9.54 -18.55
N LEU A 54 2.25 8.59 -18.68
CA LEU A 54 2.59 7.16 -18.61
C LEU A 54 3.53 6.75 -19.75
N LYS A 55 3.33 7.28 -20.95
CA LYS A 55 4.15 6.99 -22.12
C LYS A 55 5.58 7.50 -21.93
N GLU A 56 5.74 8.76 -21.52
CA GLU A 56 7.06 9.33 -21.21
C GLU A 56 7.82 8.49 -20.17
N ILE A 57 7.12 7.98 -19.15
CA ILE A 57 7.77 7.14 -18.13
C ILE A 57 8.21 5.79 -18.72
N CYS A 58 7.38 5.15 -19.57
CA CYS A 58 7.74 3.89 -20.21
C CYS A 58 8.92 4.01 -21.17
N GLU A 59 9.16 5.20 -21.75
CA GLU A 59 10.30 5.47 -22.63
C GLU A 59 11.61 5.71 -21.85
N VAL A 60 11.54 6.23 -20.62
CA VAL A 60 12.71 6.66 -19.84
C VAL A 60 13.16 5.62 -18.81
N ILE A 61 12.24 4.82 -18.26
CA ILE A 61 12.53 3.82 -17.23
C ILE A 61 12.90 2.50 -17.89
N THR A 62 13.99 1.88 -17.41
CA THR A 62 14.57 0.69 -18.04
C THR A 62 14.10 -0.63 -17.43
N ILE A 63 13.73 -0.63 -16.15
CA ILE A 63 13.07 -1.78 -15.52
C ILE A 63 11.63 -1.96 -16.03
N PRO A 64 11.03 -3.16 -15.92
CA PRO A 64 9.65 -3.38 -16.33
C PRO A 64 8.66 -2.41 -15.67
N VAL A 65 7.86 -1.75 -16.50
CA VAL A 65 6.79 -0.83 -16.08
C VAL A 65 5.43 -1.46 -16.34
N ILE A 66 4.60 -1.51 -15.30
CA ILE A 66 3.21 -1.96 -15.37
C ILE A 66 2.29 -0.75 -15.31
N ALA A 67 1.53 -0.47 -16.36
CA ALA A 67 0.58 0.64 -16.37
C ALA A 67 -0.72 0.26 -15.66
N ASN A 68 -1.29 1.19 -14.90
CA ASN A 68 -2.52 0.98 -14.14
C ASN A 68 -3.51 2.14 -14.28
N GLY A 69 -4.80 1.79 -14.33
CA GLY A 69 -5.91 2.73 -14.25
C GLY A 69 -6.86 2.61 -15.42
N GLY A 70 -8.16 2.77 -15.16
CA GLY A 70 -9.19 2.83 -16.21
C GLY A 70 -9.59 1.51 -16.87
N ILE A 71 -8.85 0.42 -16.65
CA ILE A 71 -9.09 -0.87 -17.31
C ILE A 71 -10.37 -1.56 -16.80
N LYS A 72 -11.36 -1.72 -17.67
CA LYS A 72 -12.65 -2.39 -17.38
C LYS A 72 -12.93 -3.58 -18.30
N THR A 73 -12.22 -3.68 -19.43
CA THR A 73 -12.32 -4.75 -20.41
C THR A 73 -10.93 -5.18 -20.88
N LEU A 74 -10.83 -6.35 -21.52
CA LEU A 74 -9.60 -6.78 -22.17
C LEU A 74 -9.18 -5.79 -23.27
N TYR A 75 -10.15 -5.29 -24.05
CA TYR A 75 -9.91 -4.27 -25.06
C TYR A 75 -9.27 -2.99 -24.50
N ASP A 76 -9.74 -2.50 -23.34
CA ASP A 76 -9.12 -1.34 -22.70
C ASP A 76 -7.64 -1.60 -22.36
N ALA A 77 -7.32 -2.82 -21.92
CA ALA A 77 -5.96 -3.22 -21.60
C ALA A 77 -5.09 -3.28 -22.86
N ASP A 78 -5.59 -3.92 -23.92
CA ASP A 78 -4.89 -4.05 -25.20
C ASP A 78 -4.63 -2.69 -25.84
N GLN A 79 -5.62 -1.79 -25.80
CA GLN A 79 -5.47 -0.42 -26.31
C GLN A 79 -4.43 0.37 -25.53
N LEU A 80 -4.50 0.35 -24.19
CA LEU A 80 -3.52 1.06 -23.38
C LEU A 80 -2.11 0.49 -23.56
N HIS A 81 -1.97 -0.84 -23.62
CA HIS A 81 -0.71 -1.50 -23.92
C HIS A 81 -0.17 -1.11 -25.30
N GLY A 82 -1.04 -1.09 -26.32
CA GLY A 82 -0.67 -0.70 -27.68
C GLY A 82 -0.14 0.74 -27.78
N ILE A 83 -0.69 1.66 -26.99
CA ILE A 83 -0.24 3.06 -26.94
C ILE A 83 1.08 3.19 -26.17
N LEU A 84 1.18 2.54 -25.01
CA LEU A 84 2.31 2.74 -24.08
C LEU A 84 3.52 1.86 -24.39
N GLN A 85 3.32 0.71 -25.05
CA GLN A 85 4.34 -0.32 -25.23
C GLN A 85 5.03 -0.72 -23.90
N CYS A 86 4.29 -0.65 -22.79
CA CYS A 86 4.77 -0.98 -21.45
C CYS A 86 4.87 -2.49 -21.24
N SER A 87 5.61 -2.93 -20.23
CA SER A 87 5.83 -4.38 -19.96
C SER A 87 4.58 -5.12 -19.47
N GLY A 88 3.55 -4.42 -19.00
CA GLY A 88 2.29 -5.06 -18.60
C GLY A 88 1.20 -4.08 -18.20
N ILE A 89 -0.01 -4.60 -18.04
CA ILE A 89 -1.19 -3.84 -17.62
C ILE A 89 -1.76 -4.41 -16.33
N MET A 90 -2.10 -3.53 -15.38
CA MET A 90 -2.80 -3.89 -14.16
C MET A 90 -4.23 -3.33 -14.16
N ALA A 91 -5.21 -4.20 -13.93
CA ALA A 91 -6.60 -3.84 -13.67
C ALA A 91 -6.92 -3.98 -12.17
N ALA A 92 -7.87 -3.19 -11.67
CA ALA A 92 -8.33 -3.25 -10.27
C ALA A 92 -9.85 -3.27 -10.18
N SER A 93 -10.52 -2.15 -10.46
CA SER A 93 -11.99 -2.10 -10.44
C SER A 93 -12.64 -2.98 -11.52
N GLY A 94 -12.00 -3.13 -12.68
CA GLY A 94 -12.47 -4.03 -13.74
C GLY A 94 -12.55 -5.50 -13.28
N ILE A 95 -11.52 -5.98 -12.59
CA ILE A 95 -11.46 -7.38 -12.11
C ILE A 95 -12.35 -7.64 -10.90
N LEU A 96 -12.70 -6.61 -10.10
CA LEU A 96 -13.74 -6.74 -9.07
C LEU A 96 -15.11 -7.03 -9.71
N ASN A 97 -15.44 -6.33 -10.79
CA ASN A 97 -16.70 -6.50 -11.51
C ASN A 97 -16.74 -7.74 -12.40
N ASN A 98 -15.58 -8.16 -12.91
CA ASN A 98 -15.42 -9.35 -13.73
C ASN A 98 -14.03 -9.97 -13.52
N PRO A 99 -13.90 -10.97 -12.63
CA PRO A 99 -12.63 -11.65 -12.39
C PRO A 99 -12.05 -12.34 -13.64
N ALA A 100 -12.90 -12.67 -14.63
CA ALA A 100 -12.49 -13.29 -15.89
C ALA A 100 -12.19 -12.28 -17.02
N LEU A 101 -11.97 -11.00 -16.69
CA LEU A 101 -11.69 -9.92 -17.65
C LEU A 101 -10.56 -10.29 -18.60
N PHE A 102 -9.43 -10.79 -18.08
CA PHE A 102 -8.26 -11.16 -18.89
C PHE A 102 -8.44 -12.46 -19.68
N SER A 103 -9.50 -13.22 -19.41
CA SER A 103 -9.89 -14.38 -20.22
C SER A 103 -10.86 -14.00 -21.37
N GLY A 104 -11.05 -12.70 -21.62
CA GLY A 104 -11.86 -12.19 -22.73
C GLY A 104 -13.36 -12.12 -22.46
N TYR A 105 -13.81 -12.46 -21.25
CA TYR A 105 -15.23 -12.37 -20.91
C TYR A 105 -15.66 -10.91 -20.72
N ASN A 106 -16.88 -10.59 -21.14
CA ASN A 106 -17.48 -9.26 -20.99
C ASN A 106 -18.23 -9.05 -19.66
N LYS A 107 -18.54 -10.15 -18.95
CA LYS A 107 -19.17 -10.22 -17.64
C LYS A 107 -18.64 -11.45 -16.88
N THR A 108 -18.85 -11.48 -15.57
CA THR A 108 -18.47 -12.63 -14.74
C THR A 108 -19.13 -13.92 -15.23
N PRO A 109 -18.36 -14.96 -15.59
CA PRO A 109 -18.88 -16.28 -15.86
C PRO A 109 -19.50 -16.90 -14.61
N LEU A 110 -20.57 -17.67 -14.77
CA LEU A 110 -21.20 -18.37 -13.64
C LEU A 110 -20.26 -19.38 -12.98
N SER A 111 -19.32 -19.95 -13.74
CA SER A 111 -18.24 -20.79 -13.19
C SER A 111 -17.35 -20.02 -12.21
N CYS A 112 -17.08 -18.73 -12.42
CA CYS A 112 -16.31 -17.92 -11.47
C CYS A 112 -17.10 -17.69 -10.16
N ILE A 113 -18.43 -17.51 -10.26
CA ILE A 113 -19.29 -17.42 -9.06
C ILE A 113 -19.19 -18.72 -8.26
N LYS A 114 -19.36 -19.86 -8.93
CA LYS A 114 -19.27 -21.18 -8.30
C LYS A 114 -17.90 -21.42 -7.67
N GLN A 115 -16.81 -21.10 -8.36
CA GLN A 115 -15.45 -21.18 -7.82
C GLN A 115 -15.28 -20.33 -6.55
N TRP A 116 -15.85 -19.12 -6.51
CA TRP A 116 -15.79 -18.28 -5.31
C TRP A 116 -16.55 -18.89 -4.12
N MET A 117 -17.73 -19.51 -4.37
CA MET A 117 -18.45 -20.28 -3.35
C MET A 117 -17.62 -21.44 -2.83
N ASP A 118 -16.97 -22.18 -3.73
CA ASP A 118 -16.17 -23.35 -3.39
C ASP A 118 -14.89 -22.96 -2.62
N LEU A 119 -14.24 -21.85 -2.99
CA LEU A 119 -13.13 -21.26 -2.25
C LEU A 119 -13.53 -20.87 -0.82
N LYS A 120 -14.72 -20.26 -0.66
CA LYS A 120 -15.28 -19.95 0.66
C LYS A 120 -15.53 -21.23 1.49
N ASN A 121 -15.96 -22.33 0.89
CA ASN A 121 -16.15 -23.61 1.59
C ASN A 121 -14.83 -24.28 1.99
N LYS A 122 -13.77 -24.14 1.17
CA LYS A 122 -12.45 -24.75 1.42
C LYS A 122 -11.61 -23.97 2.44
N CYS A 123 -11.80 -22.66 2.54
CA CYS A 123 -11.02 -21.78 3.39
C CYS A 123 -11.65 -21.65 4.78
N ASP A 124 -11.41 -22.63 5.67
CA ASP A 124 -11.81 -22.60 7.09
C ASP A 124 -11.49 -21.24 7.74
N GLU A 125 -12.53 -20.42 7.92
CA GLU A 125 -12.54 -19.09 8.56
C GLU A 125 -11.69 -17.96 7.93
N LYS A 126 -10.86 -18.23 6.91
CA LYS A 126 -10.03 -17.18 6.28
C LYS A 126 -10.84 -16.17 5.48
N ILE A 127 -12.01 -16.57 4.96
CA ILE A 127 -12.90 -15.69 4.19
C ILE A 127 -14.05 -15.25 5.08
N THR A 128 -14.09 -13.96 5.41
CA THR A 128 -15.20 -13.37 6.18
C THR A 128 -16.45 -13.21 5.31
N PHE A 129 -17.62 -13.15 5.97
CA PHE A 129 -18.88 -12.89 5.28
C PHE A 129 -18.84 -11.60 4.45
N GLN A 130 -18.26 -10.53 5.00
CA GLN A 130 -18.15 -9.24 4.31
C GLN A 130 -17.28 -9.35 3.06
N CYS A 131 -16.16 -10.08 3.14
CA CYS A 131 -15.30 -10.32 1.98
C CYS A 131 -16.05 -11.11 0.90
N TYR A 132 -16.71 -12.20 1.30
CA TYR A 132 -17.47 -13.07 0.41
C TYR A 132 -18.59 -12.33 -0.32
N HIS A 133 -19.46 -11.67 0.45
CA HIS A 133 -20.63 -10.97 -0.04
C HIS A 133 -20.25 -9.75 -0.90
N HIS A 134 -19.27 -8.95 -0.48
CA HIS A 134 -18.86 -7.75 -1.21
C HIS A 134 -18.28 -8.05 -2.59
N HIS A 135 -17.48 -9.12 -2.73
CA HIS A 135 -17.02 -9.55 -4.05
C HIS A 135 -18.18 -9.99 -4.93
N LEU A 136 -19.14 -10.75 -4.38
CA LEU A 136 -20.33 -11.16 -5.13
C LEU A 136 -21.17 -9.98 -5.58
N VAL A 137 -21.32 -8.93 -4.76
CA VAL A 137 -22.03 -7.70 -5.15
C VAL A 137 -21.45 -7.09 -6.44
N PHE A 138 -20.12 -7.02 -6.56
CA PHE A 138 -19.47 -6.53 -7.79
C PHE A 138 -19.57 -7.53 -8.94
N MET A 139 -19.23 -8.80 -8.69
CA MET A 139 -19.25 -9.86 -9.70
C MET A 139 -20.63 -10.01 -10.36
N LEU A 140 -21.69 -9.80 -9.59
CA LEU A 140 -23.09 -9.95 -10.02
C LEU A 140 -23.72 -8.64 -10.51
N GLU A 141 -22.99 -7.52 -10.52
CA GLU A 141 -23.52 -6.20 -10.89
C GLU A 141 -24.18 -6.21 -12.27
N LYS A 142 -23.59 -6.90 -13.26
CA LYS A 142 -24.14 -6.99 -14.61
C LYS A 142 -25.08 -8.19 -14.83
N ILE A 143 -25.30 -9.00 -13.81
CA ILE A 143 -26.06 -10.25 -13.88
C ILE A 143 -27.43 -10.08 -13.23
N LEU A 144 -27.49 -9.49 -12.04
CA LEU A 144 -28.72 -9.31 -11.29
C LEU A 144 -29.56 -8.14 -11.82
N THR A 145 -30.87 -8.32 -11.80
CA THR A 145 -31.83 -7.23 -11.99
C THR A 145 -31.79 -6.23 -10.83
N LYS A 146 -32.34 -5.03 -11.01
CA LYS A 146 -32.40 -4.00 -9.95
C LYS A 146 -33.07 -4.52 -8.66
N LYS A 147 -34.19 -5.27 -8.80
CA LYS A 147 -34.92 -5.86 -7.67
C LYS A 147 -34.07 -6.90 -6.94
N GLN A 148 -33.44 -7.80 -7.69
CA GLN A 148 -32.56 -8.82 -7.13
C GLN A 148 -31.34 -8.22 -6.43
N LYS A 149 -30.75 -7.14 -6.94
CA LYS A 149 -29.65 -6.44 -6.27
C LYS A 149 -30.08 -5.88 -4.91
N GLN A 150 -31.28 -5.31 -4.82
CA GLN A 150 -31.81 -4.81 -3.55
C GLN A 150 -31.92 -5.96 -2.55
N GLU A 151 -32.59 -7.05 -2.93
CA GLU A 151 -32.71 -8.25 -2.09
C GLU A 151 -31.34 -8.81 -1.67
N PHE A 152 -30.43 -8.99 -2.63
CA PHE A 152 -29.11 -9.54 -2.41
C PHE A 152 -28.27 -8.72 -1.42
N ASN A 153 -28.37 -7.39 -1.48
CA ASN A 153 -27.63 -6.49 -0.60
C ASN A 153 -28.11 -6.53 0.86
N TYR A 154 -29.33 -7.02 1.14
CA TYR A 154 -29.85 -7.18 2.50
C TYR A 154 -29.48 -8.51 3.15
N LEU A 155 -28.90 -9.46 2.40
CA LEU A 155 -28.48 -10.74 2.95
C LEU A 155 -27.31 -10.55 3.92
N SER A 156 -27.35 -11.25 5.05
CA SER A 156 -26.42 -11.05 6.18
C SER A 156 -25.70 -12.30 6.65
N THR A 157 -25.96 -13.45 6.02
CA THR A 157 -25.33 -14.74 6.35
C THR A 157 -24.88 -15.46 5.09
N PHE A 158 -23.85 -16.32 5.23
CA PHE A 158 -23.38 -17.16 4.13
C PHE A 158 -24.50 -18.01 3.53
N GLU A 159 -25.30 -18.66 4.39
CA GLU A 159 -26.40 -19.53 3.97
C GLU A 159 -27.45 -18.77 3.14
N CYS A 160 -27.85 -17.57 3.57
CA CYS A 160 -28.80 -16.75 2.82
C CYS A 160 -28.26 -16.36 1.45
N VAL A 161 -26.96 -16.01 1.37
CA VAL A 161 -26.29 -15.71 0.10
C VAL A 161 -26.23 -16.95 -0.80
N ASP A 162 -25.78 -18.08 -0.28
CA ASP A 162 -25.64 -19.33 -1.04
C ASP A 162 -27.00 -19.81 -1.57
N ASN A 163 -28.05 -19.75 -0.74
CA ASN A 163 -29.42 -20.07 -1.15
C ASN A 163 -29.93 -19.12 -2.25
N PHE A 164 -29.65 -17.83 -2.15
CA PHE A 164 -30.00 -16.87 -3.19
C PHE A 164 -29.28 -17.19 -4.51
N LEU A 165 -27.97 -17.46 -4.46
CA LEU A 165 -27.17 -17.82 -5.63
C LEU A 165 -27.70 -19.09 -6.28
N HIS A 166 -27.97 -20.13 -5.50
CA HIS A 166 -28.58 -21.36 -6.02
C HIS A 166 -29.89 -21.07 -6.71
N LYS A 167 -30.83 -20.38 -6.03
CA LYS A 167 -32.18 -20.10 -6.52
C LYS A 167 -32.26 -19.16 -7.73
N HIS A 168 -31.32 -18.23 -7.89
CA HIS A 168 -31.46 -17.16 -8.89
C HIS A 168 -30.38 -17.14 -9.96
N ILE A 169 -29.24 -17.82 -9.72
CA ILE A 169 -28.06 -17.74 -10.58
C ILE A 169 -27.60 -19.13 -11.04
N LEU A 170 -27.66 -20.12 -10.14
CA LEU A 170 -27.08 -21.45 -10.36
C LEU A 170 -28.13 -22.58 -10.48
N ASN A 171 -29.40 -22.25 -10.72
CA ASN A 171 -30.48 -23.24 -10.84
C ASN A 171 -30.17 -24.34 -11.87
N ASP A 172 -29.56 -23.98 -13.00
CA ASP A 172 -29.22 -24.89 -14.10
C ASP A 172 -27.79 -25.46 -13.99
N PHE A 173 -27.05 -25.10 -12.94
CA PHE A 173 -25.64 -25.47 -12.74
C PHE A 173 -25.47 -26.75 -11.90
N GLN A 174 -26.43 -27.69 -11.96
CA GLN A 174 -26.34 -28.97 -11.23
C GLN A 174 -25.22 -29.90 -11.75
N TYR A 175 -24.66 -29.67 -12.95
CA TYR A 175 -23.78 -30.63 -13.63
C TYR A 175 -22.58 -30.02 -14.36
N LEU A 176 -21.98 -28.94 -13.85
CA LEU A 176 -20.63 -28.62 -14.34
C LEU A 176 -19.62 -29.52 -13.62
N PRO A 177 -18.71 -30.18 -14.37
CA PRO A 177 -17.58 -30.84 -13.72
C PRO A 177 -16.94 -29.82 -12.80
N LEU A 178 -16.64 -30.23 -11.57
CA LEU A 178 -15.81 -29.47 -10.65
C LEU A 178 -14.62 -29.00 -11.47
N TYR A 179 -14.63 -27.73 -11.87
CA TYR A 179 -13.40 -27.10 -12.29
C TYR A 179 -12.57 -27.19 -11.04
N ASN A 180 -11.61 -28.11 -11.06
CA ASN A 180 -10.58 -28.23 -10.07
C ASN A 180 -9.48 -27.36 -10.69
N PRO A 181 -9.46 -26.02 -10.47
CA PRO A 181 -8.15 -25.42 -10.46
C PRO A 181 -7.36 -26.26 -9.47
N LEU A 182 -6.07 -26.41 -9.69
CA LEU A 182 -5.15 -26.86 -8.67
C LEU A 182 -5.22 -25.84 -7.51
N ILE A 183 -6.31 -25.86 -6.75
CA ILE A 183 -6.59 -25.09 -5.54
C ILE A 183 -5.67 -25.61 -4.43
N ASP A 184 -5.06 -26.78 -4.64
CA ASP A 184 -4.02 -27.33 -3.78
C ASP A 184 -2.71 -26.52 -3.85
N ASP A 185 -2.54 -25.60 -4.80
CA ASP A 185 -1.42 -24.65 -4.84
C ASP A 185 -1.75 -23.33 -4.13
N PHE A 186 -2.46 -23.37 -3.01
CA PHE A 186 -2.32 -22.26 -2.06
C PHE A 186 -0.88 -22.25 -1.60
N VAL A 187 -0.07 -21.39 -2.22
CA VAL A 187 1.28 -21.12 -1.73
C VAL A 187 1.12 -20.61 -0.30
N SER A 188 1.48 -21.44 0.67
CA SER A 188 1.65 -20.99 2.05
C SER A 188 2.82 -20.02 2.05
N CYS A 189 2.51 -18.74 1.89
CA CYS A 189 3.50 -17.69 2.07
C CYS A 189 3.69 -17.45 3.56
N ASP A 190 4.49 -18.30 4.19
CA ASP A 190 4.99 -18.07 5.54
C ASP A 190 6.12 -17.04 5.47
N PHE A 191 5.72 -15.78 5.58
CA PHE A 191 6.68 -14.70 5.80
C PHE A 191 7.10 -14.73 7.27
N ASP A 192 8.40 -14.57 7.53
CA ASP A 192 8.89 -14.36 8.88
C ASP A 192 8.04 -13.27 9.56
N LYS A 193 7.51 -13.57 10.74
CA LYS A 193 6.71 -12.64 11.54
C LYS A 193 7.42 -11.30 11.73
N GLN A 194 8.76 -11.26 11.74
CA GLN A 194 9.51 -10.01 11.78
C GLN A 194 9.29 -9.09 10.55
N ILE A 195 8.86 -9.63 9.41
CA ILE A 195 8.56 -8.88 8.18
C ILE A 195 7.09 -8.43 8.19
N THR A 196 6.16 -9.30 8.56
CA THR A 196 4.71 -9.02 8.58
C THR A 196 4.27 -8.18 9.79
N ASP A 197 4.89 -8.37 10.97
CA ASP A 197 4.58 -7.60 12.18
C ASP A 197 5.16 -6.18 12.19
N ARG A 198 6.01 -5.83 11.21
CA ARG A 198 6.34 -4.41 10.96
C ARG A 198 5.14 -3.62 10.44
N HIS A 199 4.10 -4.29 9.91
CA HIS A 199 2.93 -3.65 9.31
C HIS A 199 1.57 -4.16 9.84
N SER A 200 1.51 -5.27 10.61
CA SER A 200 0.25 -5.89 11.07
C SER A 200 -0.43 -5.18 12.26
N SER A 201 0.25 -4.26 12.97
CA SER A 201 -0.35 -3.51 14.08
C SER A 201 -1.34 -2.41 13.65
N LYS A 202 -1.65 -2.28 12.35
CA LYS A 202 -2.58 -1.27 11.80
C LYS A 202 -4.03 -1.74 11.73
N CYS A 203 -4.55 -2.20 12.88
CA CYS A 203 -5.98 -2.09 13.18
C CYS A 203 -6.41 -0.62 13.02
N ARG A 204 -7.58 -0.37 12.41
CA ARG A 204 -8.12 0.94 12.00
C ARG A 204 -8.44 1.92 13.16
N ARG A 205 -7.87 1.71 14.35
CA ARG A 205 -7.93 2.62 15.51
C ARG A 205 -6.57 2.96 16.13
N CYS A 206 -5.45 2.47 15.59
CA CYS A 206 -4.12 2.74 16.15
C CYS A 206 -3.39 3.78 15.30
N ILE A 207 -3.19 4.98 15.86
CA ILE A 207 -2.26 5.99 15.34
C ILE A 207 -0.89 5.33 15.18
N TYR A 208 -0.44 5.10 13.94
CA TYR A 208 0.85 4.49 13.68
C TYR A 208 1.96 5.49 14.03
N LYS A 209 2.52 5.34 15.23
CA LYS A 209 3.74 6.05 15.62
C LYS A 209 4.92 5.26 15.03
N MET A 210 5.57 5.81 14.01
CA MET A 210 6.77 5.22 13.44
C MET A 210 7.89 5.22 14.51
N GLU A 211 8.74 4.21 14.54
CA GLU A 211 9.84 4.16 15.50
C GLU A 211 10.81 5.34 15.31
N ASN A 212 11.30 5.88 16.42
CA ASN A 212 12.20 7.05 16.42
C ASN A 212 13.45 6.87 15.56
N LEU A 213 13.92 5.64 15.34
CA LEU A 213 15.04 5.33 14.45
C LEU A 213 14.73 5.65 12.99
N LYS A 214 13.52 5.33 12.52
CA LYS A 214 13.11 5.57 11.13
C LYS A 214 13.04 7.07 10.81
N TYR A 215 12.63 7.89 11.77
CA TYR A 215 12.69 9.35 11.61
C TYR A 215 14.12 9.88 11.49
N ARG A 216 15.10 9.26 12.17
CA ARG A 216 16.51 9.68 12.12
C ARG A 216 17.14 9.43 10.75
N ILE A 217 16.78 8.31 10.10
CA ILE A 217 17.15 8.01 8.71
C ILE A 217 16.60 9.09 7.77
N ILE A 218 15.33 9.49 7.97
CA ILE A 218 14.72 10.57 7.18
C ILE A 218 15.44 11.90 7.42
N TYR A 219 15.83 12.21 8.66
CA TYR A 219 16.59 13.43 8.97
C TYR A 219 17.96 13.47 8.29
N GLU A 220 18.65 12.33 8.24
CA GLU A 220 19.93 12.17 7.56
C GLU A 220 19.76 12.34 6.04
N TYR A 221 18.79 11.64 5.44
CA TYR A 221 18.48 11.77 4.02
C TYR A 221 18.18 13.22 3.62
N GLU A 222 17.29 13.88 4.37
CA GLU A 222 16.97 15.29 4.14
C GLU A 222 18.18 16.22 4.37
N LEU A 223 19.14 15.86 5.23
CA LEU A 223 20.40 16.59 5.37
C LEU A 223 21.26 16.53 4.11
N HIS A 224 21.30 15.38 3.45
CA HIS A 224 22.02 15.22 2.18
C HIS A 224 21.35 16.02 1.05
N LEU A 225 20.05 16.31 1.15
CA LEU A 225 19.32 17.19 0.24
C LEU A 225 19.57 18.69 0.48
N GLY A 226 20.37 19.07 1.47
CA GLY A 226 20.75 20.48 1.71
C GLY A 226 19.65 21.36 2.34
N THR A 227 18.55 20.78 2.81
CA THR A 227 17.41 21.55 3.35
C THR A 227 17.67 22.09 4.77
N SER A 228 16.96 23.15 5.15
CA SER A 228 17.04 23.71 6.52
C SER A 228 16.27 22.83 7.53
N ALA A 229 16.65 22.85 8.81
CA ALA A 229 15.95 22.03 9.83
C ALA A 229 14.44 22.35 9.94
N ALA A 230 14.06 23.61 9.74
CA ALA A 230 12.67 24.04 9.72
C ALA A 230 11.90 23.48 8.51
N GLU A 231 12.51 23.51 7.32
CA GLU A 231 11.92 22.98 6.10
C GLU A 231 11.77 21.45 6.15
N LYS A 232 12.79 20.75 6.68
CA LYS A 232 12.73 19.29 6.95
C LYS A 232 11.58 18.93 7.86
N THR A 233 11.44 19.67 8.95
CA THR A 233 10.39 19.44 9.95
C THR A 233 9.02 19.57 9.30
N ARG A 234 8.84 20.58 8.44
CA ARG A 234 7.60 20.79 7.68
C ARG A 234 7.32 19.62 6.74
N ARG A 235 8.26 19.26 5.87
CA ARG A 235 8.12 18.14 4.92
C ARG A 235 7.78 16.82 5.60
N ILE A 236 8.40 16.53 6.75
CA ILE A 236 8.13 15.30 7.50
C ILE A 236 6.72 15.31 8.11
N ASN A 237 6.31 16.44 8.67
CA ASN A 237 4.96 16.58 9.24
C ASN A 237 3.86 16.62 8.18
N ASP A 238 4.16 17.10 6.97
CA ASP A 238 3.22 17.08 5.83
C ASP A 238 2.92 15.65 5.36
N VAL A 239 3.90 14.74 5.48
CA VAL A 239 3.79 13.34 5.05
C VAL A 239 3.25 12.40 6.14
N TYR A 240 3.58 12.65 7.41
CA TYR A 240 3.33 11.71 8.52
C TYR A 240 2.34 12.24 9.59
N ASP A 241 1.49 13.19 9.25
CA ASP A 241 0.59 13.96 10.13
C ASP A 241 1.30 15.00 11.01
N GLY A 242 0.61 16.14 11.20
CA GLY A 242 1.12 17.31 11.90
C GLY A 242 1.44 17.03 13.37
N GLY A 243 2.73 16.99 13.72
CA GLY A 243 3.21 16.90 15.11
C GLY A 243 4.19 15.76 15.40
N VAL A 244 4.53 14.98 14.37
CA VAL A 244 5.46 13.85 14.48
C VAL A 244 6.91 14.28 14.69
N ALA A 245 7.39 15.28 13.96
CA ALA A 245 8.73 15.83 14.08
C ALA A 245 8.70 17.20 14.77
N LYS A 246 9.51 17.37 15.82
CA LYS A 246 9.77 18.66 16.46
C LYS A 246 11.05 19.26 15.92
N GLU A 247 11.03 20.54 15.56
CA GLU A 247 12.18 21.20 14.93
C GLU A 247 13.46 21.12 15.77
N ASN A 248 13.35 21.28 17.10
CA ASN A 248 14.49 21.15 18.00
C ASN A 248 15.14 19.76 17.93
N THR A 249 14.33 18.70 17.75
CA THR A 249 14.82 17.33 17.58
C THR A 249 15.50 17.16 16.22
N VAL A 250 14.90 17.67 15.15
CA VAL A 250 15.48 17.63 13.80
C VAL A 250 16.81 18.39 13.77
N ARG A 251 16.88 19.57 14.39
CA ARG A 251 18.08 20.40 14.49
C ARG A 251 19.21 19.69 15.24
N PHE A 252 18.90 19.06 16.39
CA PHE A 252 19.86 18.27 17.16
C PHE A 252 20.47 17.13 16.33
N TRP A 253 19.64 16.36 15.62
CA TRP A 253 20.12 15.25 14.78
C TRP A 253 20.92 15.76 13.58
N CYS A 254 20.46 16.82 12.90
CA CYS A 254 21.21 17.44 11.81
C CYS A 254 22.59 17.93 12.27
N GLN A 255 22.70 18.50 13.47
CA GLN A 255 23.97 18.94 14.03
C GLN A 255 24.90 17.75 14.32
N ARG A 256 24.36 16.65 14.89
CA ARG A 256 25.14 15.42 15.09
C ARG A 256 25.68 14.84 13.78
N PHE A 257 24.85 14.77 12.75
CA PHE A 257 25.25 14.25 11.44
C PHE A 257 26.30 15.15 10.76
N ARG A 258 26.18 16.48 10.88
CA ARG A 258 27.20 17.43 10.39
C ARG A 258 28.55 17.26 11.09
N LEU A 259 28.55 16.79 12.33
CA LEU A 259 29.77 16.47 13.09
C LEU A 259 30.31 15.05 12.77
N GLY A 260 29.79 14.38 11.73
CA GLY A 260 30.22 13.05 11.29
C GLY A 260 29.70 11.89 12.14
N ASN A 261 28.80 12.15 13.09
CA ASN A 261 28.24 11.12 13.95
C ASN A 261 26.91 10.59 13.37
N LEU A 262 27.00 9.49 12.61
CA LEU A 262 25.87 8.78 11.99
C LEU A 262 25.23 7.72 12.90
N ASP A 263 25.65 7.62 14.17
CA ASP A 263 25.06 6.67 15.12
C ASP A 263 23.62 7.06 15.45
N LEU A 264 22.67 6.28 14.92
CA LEU A 264 21.24 6.48 15.09
C LEU A 264 20.73 6.11 16.49
N GLN A 265 21.57 5.62 17.40
CA GLN A 265 21.19 5.29 18.78
C GLN A 265 21.21 6.52 19.71
N ASN A 266 20.38 6.48 20.76
CA ASN A 266 20.52 7.40 21.89
C ASN A 266 21.45 6.74 22.91
N LYS A 267 22.67 7.26 23.08
CA LYS A 267 23.47 6.89 24.25
C LYS A 267 22.79 7.43 25.51
N PRO A 268 22.81 6.70 26.64
CA PRO A 268 22.22 7.17 27.88
C PRO A 268 22.81 8.55 28.22
N ARG A 269 21.94 9.51 28.49
CA ARG A 269 22.36 10.83 28.96
C ARG A 269 22.90 10.64 30.37
N GLY A 270 24.22 10.65 30.53
CA GLY A 270 24.81 10.85 31.86
C GLY A 270 24.25 12.14 32.46
N ARG A 271 24.03 12.15 33.78
CA ARG A 271 23.71 13.37 34.53
C ARG A 271 24.75 14.43 34.12
N PRO A 272 24.35 15.67 33.76
CA PRO A 272 25.32 16.73 33.53
C PRO A 272 26.27 16.79 34.72
N VAL A 273 27.58 16.79 34.47
CA VAL A 273 28.56 16.95 35.54
C VAL A 273 28.28 18.29 36.19
N THR A 274 27.82 18.27 37.44
CA THR A 274 27.60 19.49 38.22
C THR A 274 28.93 20.22 38.33
N LYS A 275 29.02 21.41 37.75
CA LYS A 275 30.17 22.34 37.87
C LYS A 275 30.30 22.96 39.27
N VAL A 276 29.68 22.36 40.28
CA VAL A 276 29.62 22.89 41.63
C VAL A 276 30.21 21.83 42.55
N ASP A 277 31.30 22.19 43.23
CA ASP A 277 31.90 21.36 44.26
C ASP A 277 31.00 21.39 45.50
N ASN A 278 30.43 20.23 45.82
CA ASN A 278 29.52 20.08 46.94
C ASN A 278 30.24 20.23 48.29
N GLU A 279 31.56 20.11 48.36
CA GLU A 279 32.33 20.36 49.58
C GLU A 279 32.49 21.87 49.85
N GLU A 280 32.59 22.69 48.80
CA GLU A 280 32.63 24.15 48.89
C GLU A 280 31.29 24.72 49.39
N LEU A 281 30.16 24.16 48.91
CA LEU A 281 28.82 24.50 49.41
C LEU A 281 28.61 24.11 50.87
N LYS A 282 29.12 22.94 51.30
CA LYS A 282 29.05 22.53 52.71
C LYS A 282 29.90 23.41 53.63
N ALA A 283 31.04 23.92 53.14
CA ALA A 283 31.88 24.85 53.90
C ALA A 283 31.17 26.19 54.11
N ILE A 284 30.50 26.74 53.08
CA ILE A 284 29.75 28.00 53.18
C ILE A 284 28.59 27.89 54.20
N VAL A 285 27.86 26.78 54.19
CA VAL A 285 26.75 26.53 55.13
C VAL A 285 27.24 26.38 56.58
N LYS A 286 28.47 25.88 56.80
CA LYS A 286 29.06 25.80 58.14
C LYS A 286 29.58 27.15 58.66
N VAL A 287 29.97 28.07 57.79
CA VAL A 287 30.51 29.38 58.18
C VAL A 287 29.40 30.39 58.50
N TYR A 288 28.21 30.23 57.91
CA TYR A 288 27.03 31.06 58.21
C TYR A 288 25.78 30.21 58.50
N PRO A 289 25.71 29.57 59.66
CA PRO A 289 24.46 28.99 60.15
C PRO A 289 23.52 30.13 60.56
N TYR A 290 22.33 30.18 59.98
CA TYR A 290 21.21 30.96 60.52
C TYR A 290 20.83 30.44 61.91
#